data_AF-A0AAN8KE50-F1
#
_entry.id   AF-A0AAN8KE50-F1
#
_cell.length_a   1.000
_cell.length_b   1.000
_cell.length_c   1.000
_cell.angle_alpha   90.00
_cell.angle_beta   90.00
_cell.angle_gamma   90.00
#
_symmetry.space_group_name_H-M   'P 1'
#
loop_
_entity.id
_entity.type
_entity.pdbx_description
1 polymer ?
#
loop_
_entity_poly.entity_id
_entity_poly.type
_entity_poly.pdbx_seq_one_letter_code
_entity_poly.pdbx_strand_id
1 'polypeptide(L)'
;MSEEISAYCFYGRPKIGFTSKGKLDIYCAVPNGKMRPGDRFRAGCEECSCTRTSWSCCGIGYKTGLTVMPGCTKKKLDYCCYQFLNNTNPYIACSPVQCPPPFTRQHFTPVKNIYTNFLYN
;
A
#
# COMPACT_ATOMS: atom_id res chain seq x y z
N MET A 1 -25.46 -9.20 3.04
CA MET A 1 -24.56 -8.70 4.11
C MET A 1 -23.35 -8.11 3.41
N SER A 2 -23.28 -6.79 3.30
CA SER A 2 -22.23 -6.07 2.57
C SER A 2 -21.42 -5.24 3.56
N GLU A 3 -20.39 -5.86 4.14
CA GLU A 3 -19.31 -5.12 4.81
C GLU A 3 -18.11 -5.10 3.88
N GLU A 4 -18.15 -4.21 2.89
CA GLU A 4 -16.95 -3.75 2.18
C GLU A 4 -16.65 -2.31 2.61
N ILE A 5 -16.15 -2.19 3.84
CA ILE A 5 -15.41 -1.01 4.33
C ILE A 5 -13.95 -1.50 4.40
N SER A 6 -12.92 -0.89 3.82
CA SER A 6 -12.64 0.51 3.49
C SER A 6 -11.35 0.56 2.67
N ALA A 7 -11.06 1.71 2.06
CA ALA A 7 -9.67 2.07 1.81
C ALA A 7 -8.87 1.87 3.11
N TYR A 8 -8.03 0.84 3.19
CA TYR A 8 -7.22 0.62 4.37
C TYR A 8 -5.93 1.42 4.23
N CYS A 9 -5.58 2.11 5.29
CA CYS A 9 -4.29 2.74 5.44
C CYS A 9 -3.76 2.41 6.83
N PHE A 10 -2.55 1.88 6.89
CA PHE A 10 -1.79 1.71 8.12
C PHE A 10 -0.87 2.91 8.28
N TYR A 11 -0.78 3.42 9.50
CA TYR A 11 0.10 4.53 9.84
C TYR A 11 0.94 4.18 11.05
N GLY A 12 2.11 4.79 11.13
CA GLY A 12 2.91 4.70 12.34
C GLY A 12 3.91 5.82 12.45
N ARG A 13 4.59 5.85 13.59
CA ARG A 13 5.71 6.75 13.82
C ARG A 13 7.02 6.09 13.36
N PRO A 14 8.00 6.87 12.87
CA PRO A 14 9.33 6.38 12.63
C PRO A 14 9.95 5.90 13.94
N LYS A 15 10.76 4.86 13.85
CA LYS A 15 11.61 4.36 14.92
C LYS A 15 12.96 5.05 14.85
N ILE A 16 13.54 5.25 16.02
CA ILE A 16 14.90 5.79 16.18
C ILE A 16 15.78 4.66 16.67
N GLY A 17 16.91 4.46 16.02
CA GLY A 17 17.95 3.52 16.44
C GLY A 17 19.33 4.10 16.20
N PHE A 18 20.35 3.29 16.48
CA PHE A 18 21.74 3.61 16.18
C PHE A 18 22.33 2.49 15.33
N THR A 19 23.12 2.87 14.32
CA THR A 19 23.91 1.92 13.53
C THR A 19 25.04 1.33 14.38
N SER A 20 25.67 0.24 13.92
CA SER A 20 26.86 -0.35 14.55
C SER A 20 28.05 0.62 14.68
N LYS A 21 28.03 1.73 13.93
CA LYS A 21 29.02 2.81 13.98
C LYS A 21 28.59 3.98 14.87
N GLY A 22 27.55 3.82 15.70
CA GLY A 22 27.04 4.85 16.61
C GLY A 22 26.30 6.01 15.93
N LYS A 23 26.06 5.96 14.61
CA LYS A 23 25.29 6.99 13.91
C LYS A 23 23.80 6.81 14.15
N LEU A 24 23.09 7.91 14.38
CA LEU A 24 21.63 7.95 14.45
C LEU A 24 21.01 7.40 13.16
N ASP A 25 20.05 6.49 13.31
CA ASP A 25 19.29 5.88 12.21
C ASP A 25 17.79 6.05 12.48
N ILE A 26 17.15 6.89 11.67
CA ILE A 26 15.69 7.09 11.70
C ILE A 26 15.11 6.27 10.57
N TYR A 27 14.17 5.37 10.89
CA TYR A 27 13.59 4.47 9.90
C TYR A 27 12.12 4.17 10.20
N CYS A 28 11.36 3.85 9.17
CA CYS A 28 9.99 3.38 9.30
C CYS A 28 9.98 1.84 9.21
N ALA A 29 9.47 1.18 10.25
CA ALA A 29 9.28 -0.27 10.24
C ALA A 29 7.95 -0.59 9.56
N VAL A 30 8.03 -1.12 8.33
CA VAL A 30 6.88 -1.55 7.52
C VAL A 30 6.82 -3.08 7.50
N PRO A 31 5.68 -3.70 7.17
CA PRO A 31 5.51 -5.16 7.23
C PRO A 31 6.61 -5.96 6.52
N ASN A 32 7.20 -5.41 5.45
CA ASN A 32 8.22 -6.06 4.62
C ASN A 32 9.63 -5.47 4.78
N GLY A 33 9.92 -4.78 5.89
CA GLY A 33 11.27 -4.34 6.21
C GLY A 33 11.37 -2.92 6.78
N LYS A 34 12.46 -2.25 6.44
CA LYS A 34 12.77 -0.89 6.92
C LYS A 34 12.82 0.07 5.74
N MET A 35 12.19 1.22 5.89
CA MET A 35 12.28 2.34 4.96
C MET A 35 13.03 3.49 5.63
N ARG A 36 13.82 4.24 4.85
CA ARG A 36 14.37 5.50 5.30
C ARG A 36 13.38 6.64 5.04
N PRO A 37 13.44 7.74 5.82
CA PRO A 37 12.70 8.95 5.50
C PRO A 37 13.01 9.43 4.07
N GLY A 38 11.96 9.60 3.27
CA GLY A 38 12.03 9.92 1.84
C GLY A 38 11.76 8.72 0.93
N ASP A 39 11.88 7.49 1.43
CA ASP A 39 11.62 6.30 0.64
C ASP A 39 10.13 6.18 0.32
N ARG A 40 9.85 5.69 -0.90
CA ARG A 40 8.52 5.28 -1.35
C ARG A 40 8.62 3.96 -2.08
N PHE A 41 7.73 3.03 -1.78
CA PHE A 41 7.64 1.79 -2.56
C PHE A 41 6.19 1.38 -2.78
N ARG A 42 5.97 0.65 -3.87
CA ARG A 42 4.69 0.03 -4.21
C ARG A 42 4.90 -1.48 -4.27
N ALA A 43 4.06 -2.22 -3.56
CA ALA A 43 4.05 -3.68 -3.55
C ALA A 43 2.63 -4.17 -3.82
N GLY A 44 2.39 -4.67 -5.04
CA GLY A 44 1.04 -4.99 -5.49
C GLY A 44 0.14 -3.75 -5.49
N CYS A 45 -0.99 -3.83 -4.79
CA CYS A 45 -1.99 -2.76 -4.69
C CYS A 45 -1.88 -1.97 -3.40
N GLU A 46 -0.67 -1.86 -2.88
CA GLU A 46 -0.35 -1.08 -1.70
C GLU A 46 0.83 -0.16 -2.01
N GLU A 47 0.67 1.10 -1.62
CA GLU A 47 1.73 2.11 -1.72
C GLU A 47 2.10 2.59 -0.31
N CYS A 48 3.40 2.53 -0.02
CA CYS A 48 3.97 2.91 1.24
C CYS A 48 4.89 4.13 1.08
N SER A 49 4.84 5.02 2.06
CA SER A 49 5.70 6.19 2.16
C SER A 49 6.24 6.35 3.58
N CYS A 50 7.51 6.72 3.69
CA CYS A 50 8.16 7.02 4.96
C CYS A 50 8.64 8.47 4.96
N THR A 51 8.29 9.21 6.00
CA THR A 51 8.76 10.58 6.24
C THR A 51 9.58 10.61 7.52
N ARG A 52 10.11 11.78 7.89
CA ARG A 52 10.84 11.95 9.15
C ARG A 52 9.94 11.89 10.39
N THR A 53 8.63 12.05 10.22
CA THR A 53 7.68 12.20 11.34
C THR A 53 6.60 11.12 11.35
N SER A 54 6.34 10.47 10.22
CA SER A 54 5.33 9.42 10.07
C SER A 54 5.64 8.49 8.91
N TRP A 55 4.98 7.33 8.88
CA TRP A 55 4.86 6.52 7.68
C TRP A 55 3.41 6.12 7.45
N SER A 56 3.10 5.78 6.21
CA SER A 56 1.81 5.25 5.81
C SER A 56 1.96 4.16 4.75
N CYS A 57 1.11 3.15 4.80
CA CYS A 57 0.90 2.16 3.74
C CYS A 57 -0.59 2.09 3.43
N CYS A 58 -0.97 2.47 2.22
CA CYS A 58 -2.37 2.55 1.80
C CYS A 58 -2.64 1.61 0.63
N GLY A 59 -3.81 0.99 0.63
CA GLY A 59 -4.35 0.37 -0.59
C GLY A 59 -4.45 1.40 -1.71
N ILE A 60 -4.25 0.97 -2.97
CA ILE A 60 -4.42 1.79 -4.18
C ILE A 60 -5.31 1.07 -5.19
N GLY A 61 -6.06 1.84 -5.99
CA GLY A 61 -6.84 1.33 -7.12
C GLY A 61 -8.07 0.52 -6.69
N TYR A 62 -8.16 -0.77 -7.04
CA TYR A 62 -9.29 -1.62 -6.65
C TYR A 62 -9.55 -1.61 -5.15
N LYS A 63 -8.50 -1.49 -4.34
CA LYS A 63 -8.57 -1.44 -2.87
C LYS A 63 -8.96 -0.06 -2.30
N THR A 64 -9.14 0.98 -3.13
CA THR A 64 -9.48 2.34 -2.67
C THR A 64 -10.90 2.76 -2.99
N GLY A 65 -11.43 3.66 -2.16
CA GLY A 65 -12.59 4.49 -2.47
C GLY A 65 -13.92 3.75 -2.55
N LEU A 66 -14.97 4.50 -2.94
CA LEU A 66 -16.36 4.06 -3.07
C LEU A 66 -16.44 2.64 -3.66
N THR A 67 -16.94 1.71 -2.85
CA THR A 67 -17.22 0.32 -3.23
C THR A 67 -18.58 0.16 -3.89
N VAL A 68 -19.45 1.18 -3.77
CA VAL A 68 -20.84 1.10 -4.21
C VAL A 68 -21.14 2.15 -5.27
N MET A 69 -21.55 1.67 -6.44
CA MET A 69 -22.19 2.45 -7.50
C MET A 69 -23.55 1.80 -7.74
N PRO A 70 -24.68 2.49 -7.50
CA PRO A 70 -26.01 1.88 -7.63
C PRO A 70 -26.20 1.22 -9.00
N GLY A 71 -26.68 -0.02 -9.01
CA GLY A 71 -26.88 -0.80 -10.24
C GLY A 71 -25.61 -1.36 -10.87
N CYS A 72 -24.44 -1.19 -10.23
CA CYS A 72 -23.16 -1.63 -10.77
C CYS A 72 -22.29 -2.33 -9.72
N THR A 73 -21.49 -3.29 -10.17
CA THR A 73 -20.55 -4.06 -9.35
C THR A 73 -19.13 -3.71 -9.74
N LYS A 74 -18.29 -3.49 -8.73
CA LYS A 74 -16.85 -3.23 -8.92
C LYS A 74 -16.16 -4.53 -9.31
N LYS A 75 -15.57 -4.57 -10.51
CA LYS A 75 -14.75 -5.68 -10.99
C LYS A 75 -13.27 -5.34 -10.83
N LYS A 76 -12.53 -6.24 -10.19
CA LYS A 76 -11.06 -6.19 -10.13
C LYS A 76 -10.47 -6.52 -11.50
N LEU A 77 -9.53 -5.70 -11.93
CA LEU A 77 -8.69 -5.93 -13.10
C LEU A 77 -7.22 -6.09 -12.65
N ASP A 78 -6.34 -6.37 -13.61
CA ASP A 78 -4.91 -6.48 -13.35
C ASP A 78 -4.30 -5.14 -12.92
N TYR A 79 -3.09 -5.21 -12.35
CA TYR A 79 -2.31 -4.03 -11.94
C TYR A 79 -3.08 -3.04 -11.04
N CYS A 80 -3.95 -3.58 -10.19
CA CYS A 80 -4.76 -2.82 -9.24
C CYS A 80 -5.79 -1.90 -9.90
N CYS A 81 -6.07 -2.10 -11.18
CA CYS A 81 -7.13 -1.40 -11.87
C CYS A 81 -8.50 -1.99 -11.48
N TYR A 82 -9.54 -1.21 -11.75
CA TYR A 82 -10.92 -1.65 -11.55
C TYR A 82 -11.87 -0.98 -12.54
N GLN A 83 -13.05 -1.58 -12.68
CA GLN A 83 -14.13 -1.01 -13.48
C GLN A 83 -15.48 -1.33 -12.83
N PHE A 84 -16.43 -0.42 -12.93
CA PHE A 84 -17.82 -0.72 -12.56
C PHE A 84 -18.56 -1.28 -13.77
N LEU A 85 -19.19 -2.45 -13.60
CA LEU A 85 -19.99 -3.11 -14.62
C LEU A 85 -21.44 -3.19 -14.15
N ASN A 86 -22.39 -3.14 -15.08
CA ASN A 86 -23.81 -3.22 -14.76
C ASN A 86 -24.16 -4.58 -14.12
N ASN A 87 -24.97 -4.56 -13.07
CA ASN A 87 -25.34 -5.75 -12.30
C ASN A 87 -26.17 -6.76 -13.10
N THR A 88 -26.94 -6.29 -14.08
CA THR A 88 -27.82 -7.11 -14.91
C THR A 88 -27.12 -7.57 -16.20
N ASN A 89 -26.22 -6.75 -16.74
CA ASN A 89 -25.44 -7.08 -17.94
C ASN A 89 -23.95 -6.71 -17.76
N PRO A 90 -23.07 -7.69 -17.45
CA PRO A 90 -21.67 -7.41 -17.17
C PRO A 90 -20.85 -7.01 -18.41
N TYR A 91 -21.44 -7.03 -19.61
CA TYR A 91 -20.81 -6.52 -20.83
C TYR A 91 -20.98 -4.99 -20.97
N ILE A 92 -21.83 -4.37 -20.15
CA ILE A 92 -22.04 -2.93 -20.12
C ILE A 92 -21.22 -2.31 -18.99
N ALA A 93 -20.28 -1.45 -19.35
CA ALA A 93 -19.50 -0.68 -18.39
C ALA A 93 -20.32 0.51 -17.84
N CYS A 94 -20.41 0.63 -16.52
CA CYS A 94 -20.95 1.82 -15.86
C CYS A 94 -19.91 2.94 -15.74
N SER A 95 -18.62 2.60 -15.78
CA SER A 95 -17.52 3.55 -15.70
C SER A 95 -16.38 3.17 -16.66
N PRO A 96 -15.52 4.13 -17.04
CA PRO A 96 -14.23 3.78 -17.61
C PRO A 96 -13.39 2.97 -16.61
N VAL A 97 -12.36 2.29 -17.13
CA VAL A 97 -11.35 1.61 -16.31
C VAL A 97 -10.57 2.65 -15.50
N GLN A 98 -10.42 2.40 -14.21
CA GLN A 98 -9.69 3.24 -13.27
C GLN A 98 -8.45 2.51 -12.80
N CYS A 99 -7.29 3.13 -13.00
CA CYS A 99 -5.99 2.57 -12.61
C CYS A 99 -5.24 3.55 -11.71
N PRO A 100 -4.38 3.05 -10.79
CA PRO A 100 -3.45 3.92 -10.07
C PRO A 100 -2.51 4.65 -11.05
N PRO A 101 -2.05 5.86 -10.70
CA PRO A 101 -1.06 6.56 -11.50
C PRO A 101 0.26 5.77 -11.59
N PRO A 102 1.08 5.99 -12.63
CA PRO A 102 2.40 5.38 -12.77
C PRO A 102 3.23 5.59 -11.50
N PHE A 103 3.85 4.52 -11.00
CA PHE A 103 4.69 4.61 -9.81
C PHE A 103 6.12 4.96 -10.20
N THR A 104 6.63 6.08 -9.72
CA THR A 104 8.07 6.36 -9.77
C THR A 104 8.69 5.88 -8.46
N ARG A 105 9.45 4.79 -8.52
CA ARG A 105 10.15 4.26 -7.33
C ARG A 105 11.22 5.25 -6.89
N GLN A 106 11.10 5.77 -5.68
CA GLN A 106 12.15 6.58 -5.06
C GLN A 106 12.83 5.72 -3.98
N HIS A 107 14.09 5.36 -4.27
CA HIS A 107 15.03 4.56 -3.49
C HIS A 107 14.41 3.70 -2.37
N PHE A 108 14.06 2.45 -2.68
CA PHE A 108 13.77 1.43 -1.68
C PHE A 108 14.93 0.44 -1.68
N THR A 109 15.59 0.26 -0.53
CA THR A 109 16.60 -0.78 -0.38
C THR A 109 15.91 -1.99 0.26
N PRO A 110 15.58 -3.05 -0.50
CA PRO A 110 15.03 -4.26 0.11
C PRO A 110 16.03 -4.78 1.14
N VAL A 111 15.58 -4.96 2.37
CA VAL A 111 16.38 -5.68 3.37
C VAL A 111 16.41 -7.13 2.90
N LYS A 112 17.53 -7.58 2.31
CA LYS A 112 17.76 -9.02 2.11
C LYS A 112 17.57 -9.69 3.46
N ASN A 113 16.70 -10.70 3.52
CA ASN A 113 16.43 -11.55 4.68
C ASN A 113 17.62 -11.60 5.66
N ILE A 114 17.46 -10.94 6.81
CA ILE A 114 18.16 -11.31 8.04
C ILE A 114 17.08 -11.87 8.98
N TYR A 115 16.42 -12.94 8.54
CA TYR A 115 15.85 -13.89 9.48
C TYR A 115 16.95 -14.89 9.81
N THR A 116 17.77 -14.55 10.80
CA THR A 116 18.26 -15.53 11.78
C THR A 116 18.47 -14.79 13.09
N ASN A 117 17.71 -15.21 14.09
CA ASN A 117 17.86 -14.93 15.51
C ASN A 117 17.54 -13.51 16.01
N PHE A 118 16.26 -13.28 16.33
CA PHE A 118 15.94 -12.81 17.67
C PHE A 118 14.77 -13.63 18.20
N LEU A 119 15.15 -14.62 19.00
CA LEU A 119 14.30 -15.49 19.79
C LEU A 119 13.44 -14.64 20.74
N TYR A 120 12.26 -15.20 21.02
CA TYR A 120 11.45 -14.96 22.20
C TYR A 120 12.31 -14.68 23.44
N ASN A 121 11.98 -13.59 24.14
CA ASN A 121 12.05 -13.49 25.59
C ASN A 121 10.82 -12.69 26.04
#